data_AF-A0A3D0ZKD9-F1
#
_entry.id   AF-A0A3D0ZKD9-F1
#
_cell.length_a   1.000
_cell.length_b   1.000
_cell.length_c   1.000
_cell.angle_alpha   90.00
_cell.angle_beta   90.00
_cell.angle_gamma   90.00
#
_symmetry.space_group_name_H-M   'P 1'
#
loop_
_entity.id
_entity.type
_entity.pdbx_description
1 polymer ?
#
loop_
_entity_poly.entity_id
_entity_poly.type
_entity_poly.pdbx_seq_one_letter_code
_entity_poly.pdbx_strand_id
1 'polypeptide(L)' 'MSYAVEQNEKFAAYANPERLVSTQWLAAALEAGAVADGRLVVVESDEDVLLYET' A
#
# COMPACT_ATOMS: atom_id res chain seq x y z
N MET A 1 -4.99 0.48 14.27
CA MET A 1 -6.01 -0.39 13.66
C MET A 1 -5.35 -1.08 12.47
N SER A 2 -5.43 -2.40 12.38
CA SER A 2 -4.91 -3.15 11.23
C SER A 2 -5.99 -3.26 10.15
N TYR A 3 -5.66 -2.95 8.90
CA TYR A 3 -6.52 -3.21 7.73
C TYR A 3 -6.28 -4.65 7.22
N ALA A 4 -7.20 -5.20 6.42
CA ALA A 4 -7.10 -6.58 5.96
C ALA A 4 -5.82 -6.82 5.13
N VAL A 5 -5.15 -7.95 5.34
CA VAL A 5 -3.95 -8.33 4.58
C VAL A 5 -4.34 -8.93 3.24
N GLU A 6 -3.66 -8.54 2.16
CA GLU A 6 -3.87 -9.14 0.85
C GLU A 6 -3.49 -10.63 0.82
N GLN A 7 -4.34 -11.42 0.16
CA GLN A 7 -4.07 -12.84 -0.11
C GLN A 7 -3.64 -12.98 -1.57
N ASN A 8 -2.33 -13.04 -1.82
CA ASN A 8 -1.78 -13.14 -3.17
C ASN A 8 -0.64 -14.15 -3.20
N GLU A 9 -0.82 -15.23 -3.95
CA GLU A 9 0.16 -16.32 -4.06
C GLU A 9 1.51 -15.85 -4.59
N LYS A 10 1.53 -14.77 -5.39
CA LYS A 10 2.78 -14.17 -5.89
C LYS A 10 3.65 -13.62 -4.76
N PHE A 11 3.07 -13.34 -3.59
CA PHE A 11 3.81 -12.85 -2.43
C PHE A 11 4.34 -13.96 -1.52
N ALA A 12 3.91 -15.21 -1.70
CA ALA A 12 4.21 -16.31 -0.78
C ALA A 12 5.72 -16.59 -0.56
N ALA A 13 6.56 -16.20 -1.52
CA ALA A 13 8.01 -16.39 -1.46
C ALA A 13 8.75 -15.29 -0.66
N TYR A 14 8.10 -14.17 -0.31
CA TYR A 14 8.73 -13.11 0.48
C TYR A 14 8.74 -13.47 1.96
N ALA A 15 9.75 -12.97 2.70
CA ALA A 15 9.88 -13.25 4.14
C ALA A 15 8.73 -12.68 4.99
N ASN A 16 8.09 -11.60 4.53
CA ASN A 16 6.95 -10.95 5.21
C ASN A 16 5.91 -10.54 4.15
N PRO A 17 5.13 -11.50 3.61
CA PRO A 17 4.19 -11.25 2.50
C PRO A 17 3.11 -10.22 2.86
N GLU A 18 2.75 -10.10 4.14
CA GLU A 18 1.74 -9.16 4.65
C GLU A 18 2.12 -7.68 4.51
N ARG A 19 3.37 -7.39 4.14
CA ARG A 19 3.85 -6.02 3.90
C ARG A 19 3.67 -5.56 2.46
N LEU A 20 3.26 -6.44 1.57
CA LEU A 20 3.08 -6.15 0.15
C LEU A 20 1.59 -6.08 -0.18
N VAL A 21 1.26 -5.15 -1.08
CA VAL A 21 -0.06 -5.06 -1.69
C VAL A 21 0.08 -4.89 -3.20
N SER A 22 -0.90 -5.37 -3.95
CA SER A 22 -1.05 -5.19 -5.38
C SER A 22 -1.89 -3.95 -5.67
N THR A 23 -1.75 -3.44 -6.89
CA THR A 23 -2.57 -2.33 -7.39
C THR A 23 -4.05 -2.67 -7.39
N GLN A 24 -4.41 -3.92 -7.69
CA GLN A 24 -5.80 -4.39 -7.68
C GLN A 24 -6.41 -4.34 -6.27
N TRP A 25 -5.66 -4.80 -5.26
CA TRP A 25 -6.10 -4.74 -3.88
C TRP A 25 -6.28 -3.30 -3.41
N LEU A 26 -5.34 -2.41 -3.76
CA LEU A 26 -5.41 -0.99 -3.41
C LEU A 26 -6.62 -0.31 -4.08
N ALA A 27 -6.85 -0.58 -5.37
CA ALA A 27 -8.00 -0.05 -6.10
C ALA A 27 -9.33 -0.45 -5.44
N ALA A 28 -9.49 -1.73 -5.09
CA ALA A 28 -10.69 -2.21 -4.40
C ALA A 28 -10.86 -1.56 -3.00
N ALA A 29 -9.78 -1.32 -2.26
CA ALA A 29 -9.84 -0.62 -0.98
C ALA A 29 -10.27 0.85 -1.14
N LEU A 30 -9.80 1.53 -2.18
CA LEU A 30 -10.22 2.91 -2.52
C LEU A 30 -11.70 2.98 -2.88
N GLU A 31 -12.17 2.07 -3.75
CA GLU A 31 -13.59 1.95 -4.12
C GLU A 31 -14.49 1.67 -2.91
N ALA A 32 -14.01 0.86 -1.96
CA ALA A 32 -14.69 0.56 -0.70
C ALA A 32 -14.64 1.71 0.33
N GLY A 33 -14.12 2.88 -0.05
CA GLY A 33 -14.08 4.06 0.81
C GLY A 33 -13.05 3.99 1.94
N ALA A 34 -12.11 3.05 1.91
CA ALA A 34 -11.20 2.82 3.05
C ALA A 34 -10.36 4.05 3.41
N VAL A 35 -9.96 4.84 2.42
CA VAL A 35 -9.23 6.09 2.64
C VAL A 35 -10.15 7.21 3.10
N ALA A 36 -11.35 7.33 2.52
CA ALA A 36 -12.34 8.32 2.93
C ALA A 36 -12.80 8.13 4.39
N ASP A 37 -12.91 6.88 4.83
CA ASP A 37 -13.28 6.50 6.20
C ASP A 37 -12.11 6.58 7.19
N GLY A 38 -10.90 6.95 6.74
CA GLY A 38 -9.69 7.00 7.56
C GLY A 38 -9.20 5.63 8.05
N ARG A 39 -9.65 4.55 7.42
CA ARG A 39 -9.24 3.16 7.75
C ARG A 39 -7.91 2.77 7.07
N LEU A 40 -7.57 3.44 5.97
CA LEU A 40 -6.34 3.26 5.21
C LEU A 40 -5.73 4.63 4.88
N VAL A 41 -4.41 4.74 4.92
CA VAL A 41 -3.66 5.93 4.48
C VAL A 41 -2.71 5.50 3.38
N VAL A 42 -2.71 6.23 2.27
CA VAL A 42 -1.78 6.04 1.16
C VAL A 42 -0.73 7.14 1.24
N VAL A 43 0.54 6.77 1.25
CA VAL A 43 1.66 7.71 1.29
C VAL A 43 2.49 7.48 0.03
N GLU A 44 2.64 8.52 -0.76
CA GLU A 44 3.60 8.58 -1.85
C GLU A 44 4.95 9.03 -1.28
N SER A 45 6.01 8.33 -1.64
CA SER A 45 7.37 8.59 -1.17
C SER A 45 8.30 8.59 -2.37
N ASP A 46 8.48 9.77 -2.96
CA ASP A 46 9.40 9.98 -4.08
C ASP A 46 10.81 10.17 -3.53
N GLU A 47 11.53 9.07 -3.35
CA GLU A 47 12.91 9.06 -2.81
C GLU A 47 13.97 9.65 -3.78
N ASP A 48 13.57 10.14 -4.96
CA ASP A 48 14.45 10.74 -5.97
C ASP A 48 14.40 12.29 -5.99
N VAL A 49 14.28 12.93 -4.82
CA VAL A 49 14.59 14.36 -4.71
C VAL A 49 16.11 14.51 -4.60
N LEU A 50 16.78 14.87 -5.70
CA LEU A 50 18.19 15.27 -5.65
C LEU A 50 18.34 16.41 -4.63
N LEU A 51 19.14 16.18 -3.59
CA LEU A 51 19.51 17.10 -2.50
C LEU A 51 20.31 18.35 -2.96
N TYR A 52 19.94 18.96 -4.10
CA TYR A 52 20.58 20.14 -4.67
C TYR A 52 19.59 21.14 -5.28
N GLU A 53 18.39 21.31 -4.71
CA GLU A 53 17.67 22.57 -4.88
C GLU A 53 18.25 23.59 -3.87
N THR A 54 19.23 24.37 -4.34
CA THR A 54 19.74 25.59 -3.67
C THR A 54 18.94 26.81 -4.07
#